data_AF-A0A957VZU5-F1
#
_entry.id   AF-A0A957VZU5-F1
#
_cell.length_a   1.000
_cell.length_b   1.000
_cell.length_c   1.000
_cell.angle_alpha   90.00
_cell.angle_beta   90.00
_cell.angle_gamma   90.00
#
_symmetry.space_group_name_H-M   'P 1'
#
loop_
_entity.id
_entity.type
_entity.pdbx_description
1 polymer ?
#
loop_
_entity_poly.entity_id
_entity_poly.type
_entity_poly.pdbx_seq_one_letter_code
_entity_poly.pdbx_strand_id
1 'polypeptide(L)'
;MMEHQPINTTNDSSDTIAMIIEIVFGLFGILGMGWLYAGNVGMAIGAFVGYIIVVFIELAVIGLSLGLAMCVTIPINLVIVILSAIRVRDYVRNSGARGSILYLVLGFVGGVAVLCGGLSLLGGSIQ
;
A
#
# COMPACT_ATOMS: atom_id res chain seq x y z
N MET A 1 0.90 25.19 38.94
CA MET A 1 -0.13 25.24 37.89
C MET A 1 0.41 24.44 36.72
N MET A 2 -0.06 23.20 36.56
CA MET A 2 0.31 22.34 35.43
C MET A 2 -0.56 22.76 34.26
N GLU A 3 0.05 23.34 33.23
CA GLU A 3 -0.59 23.53 31.93
C GLU A 3 -1.00 22.16 31.39
N HIS A 4 -2.30 21.91 31.40
CA HIS A 4 -2.91 20.82 30.66
C HIS A 4 -2.79 21.21 29.18
N GLN A 5 -1.69 20.83 28.54
CA GLN A 5 -1.56 20.91 27.10
C GLN A 5 -2.73 20.11 26.50
N PRO A 6 -3.62 20.73 25.71
CA PRO A 6 -4.72 19.98 25.10
C PRO A 6 -4.11 18.88 24.24
N ILE A 7 -4.48 17.63 24.51
CA ILE A 7 -4.11 16.51 23.63
C ILE A 7 -4.72 16.84 22.27
N ASN A 8 -3.87 17.25 21.34
CA ASN A 8 -4.24 17.58 19.97
C ASN A 8 -4.47 16.25 19.22
N THR A 9 -5.64 15.66 19.46
CA THR A 9 -6.08 14.32 19.01
C THR A 9 -6.21 14.16 17.49
N THR A 10 -5.97 15.20 16.70
CA THR A 10 -6.11 15.14 15.24
C THR A 10 -5.05 14.29 14.56
N ASN A 11 -3.88 14.11 15.18
CA ASN A 11 -2.75 13.39 14.59
C ASN A 11 -2.78 11.88 14.89
N ASP A 12 -3.21 11.48 16.09
CA ASP A 12 -3.26 10.07 16.54
C ASP A 12 -4.31 9.21 15.82
N SER A 13 -5.30 9.86 15.21
CA SER A 13 -6.26 9.15 14.36
C SER A 13 -5.71 8.97 12.95
N SER A 14 -4.98 9.96 12.43
CA SER A 14 -4.49 9.98 11.05
C SER A 14 -3.38 8.96 10.81
N ASP A 15 -2.46 8.78 11.76
CA ASP A 15 -1.39 7.77 11.67
C ASP A 15 -1.97 6.34 11.71
N THR A 16 -2.94 6.12 12.59
CA THR A 16 -3.63 4.84 12.75
C THR A 16 -4.45 4.51 11.50
N ILE A 17 -5.19 5.49 10.94
CA ILE A 17 -5.94 5.31 9.70
C ILE A 17 -5.00 4.99 8.53
N ALA A 18 -3.88 5.72 8.39
CA ALA A 18 -2.90 5.46 7.33
C ALA A 18 -2.34 4.02 7.40
N MET A 19 -2.03 3.56 8.62
CA MET A 19 -1.56 2.19 8.87
C MET A 19 -2.60 1.15 8.48
N ILE A 20 -3.85 1.34 8.90
CA ILE A 20 -4.95 0.40 8.60
C ILE A 20 -5.20 0.35 7.08
N ILE A 21 -5.21 1.49 6.40
CA ILE A 21 -5.38 1.55 4.94
C ILE A 21 -4.26 0.75 4.25
N GLU A 22 -3.01 0.96 4.64
CA GLU A 22 -1.88 0.24 4.04
C GLU A 22 -1.99 -1.28 4.26
N ILE A 23 -2.43 -1.73 5.45
CA ILE A 23 -2.60 -3.16 5.74
C ILE A 23 -3.73 -3.74 4.91
N VAL A 24 -4.91 -3.11 4.94
CA VAL A 24 -6.10 -3.62 4.25
C VAL A 24 -5.83 -3.71 2.75
N PHE A 25 -5.41 -2.63 2.11
CA PHE A 25 -5.12 -2.64 0.68
C PHE A 25 -3.88 -3.48 0.33
N GLY A 26 -2.87 -3.50 1.19
CA GLY A 26 -1.68 -4.34 1.02
C GLY A 26 -1.99 -5.83 0.99
N LEU A 27 -2.93 -6.31 1.83
CA LEU A 27 -3.40 -7.70 1.80
C LEU A 27 -4.18 -8.05 0.52
N PHE A 28 -4.82 -7.06 -0.12
CA PHE A 28 -5.45 -7.21 -1.43
C PHE A 28 -4.48 -6.96 -2.60
N GLY A 29 -3.20 -6.81 -2.32
CA GLY A 29 -2.15 -6.65 -3.33
C GLY A 29 -1.96 -5.23 -3.85
N ILE A 30 -2.54 -4.23 -3.19
CA ILE A 30 -2.43 -2.81 -3.54
C ILE A 30 -1.64 -2.09 -2.44
N LEU A 31 -0.33 -2.35 -2.40
CA LEU A 31 0.60 -1.67 -1.49
C LEU A 31 0.77 -0.20 -1.88
N GLY A 32 0.96 0.71 -0.90
CA GLY A 32 1.18 2.14 -1.16
C GLY A 32 -0.02 3.07 -0.93
N MET A 33 -1.21 2.53 -0.63
CA MET A 33 -2.42 3.35 -0.43
C MET A 33 -2.37 4.20 0.84
N GLY A 34 -1.72 3.71 1.91
CA GLY A 34 -1.48 4.50 3.11
C GLY A 34 -0.54 5.68 2.84
N TRP A 35 0.42 5.51 1.93
CA TRP A 35 1.35 6.57 1.54
C TRP A 35 0.66 7.64 0.70
N LEU A 36 -0.30 7.25 -0.15
CA LEU A 36 -1.18 8.19 -0.85
C LEU A 36 -2.06 8.96 0.13
N TYR A 37 -2.65 8.28 1.11
CA TYR A 37 -3.44 8.94 2.15
C TYR A 37 -2.61 9.98 2.93
N ALA A 38 -1.35 9.67 3.22
CA ALA A 38 -0.39 10.59 3.84
C ALA A 38 0.11 11.72 2.90
N GLY A 39 -0.33 11.75 1.64
CA GLY A 39 0.08 12.76 0.65
C GLY A 39 1.47 12.52 0.03
N ASN A 40 2.14 11.41 0.35
CA ASN A 40 3.46 11.08 -0.19
C ASN A 40 3.34 10.17 -1.42
N VAL A 41 3.02 10.79 -2.56
CA VAL A 41 2.78 10.09 -3.83
C VAL A 41 4.04 9.37 -4.33
N GLY A 42 5.23 9.93 -4.10
CA GLY A 42 6.50 9.31 -4.53
C GLY A 42 6.75 7.96 -3.85
N MET A 43 6.59 7.91 -2.53
CA MET A 43 6.70 6.64 -1.78
C MET A 43 5.57 5.68 -2.12
N ALA A 44 4.35 6.18 -2.37
CA ALA A 44 3.24 5.33 -2.76
C ALA A 44 3.48 4.59 -4.07
N ILE A 45 3.92 5.30 -5.11
CA ILE A 45 4.26 4.70 -6.40
C ILE A 45 5.41 3.71 -6.24
N GLY A 46 6.45 4.08 -5.47
CA GLY A 46 7.58 3.20 -5.19
C GLY A 46 7.16 1.91 -4.48
N ALA A 47 6.30 2.01 -3.48
CA ALA A 47 5.76 0.86 -2.75
C ALA A 47 4.90 -0.03 -3.66
N PHE A 48 4.03 0.55 -4.48
CA PHE A 48 3.18 -0.19 -5.41
C PHE A 48 4.02 -0.92 -6.48
N VAL A 49 4.91 -0.21 -7.18
CA VAL A 49 5.75 -0.78 -8.23
C VAL A 49 6.71 -1.84 -7.65
N GLY A 50 7.32 -1.56 -6.50
CA GLY A 50 8.17 -2.52 -5.79
C GLY A 50 7.41 -3.79 -5.42
N TYR A 51 6.17 -3.65 -4.95
CA TYR A 51 5.32 -4.79 -4.61
C TYR A 51 4.95 -5.62 -5.85
N ILE A 52 4.60 -4.98 -6.97
CA ILE A 52 4.32 -5.69 -8.23
C ILE A 52 5.53 -6.52 -8.69
N ILE A 53 6.74 -5.98 -8.61
CA ILE A 53 7.97 -6.73 -8.95
C ILE A 53 8.12 -7.97 -8.07
N VAL A 54 7.91 -7.82 -6.76
CA VAL A 54 7.96 -8.95 -5.81
C VAL A 54 6.92 -10.01 -6.21
N VAL A 55 5.69 -9.62 -6.49
CA VAL A 55 4.61 -10.54 -6.91
C VAL A 55 5.01 -11.31 -8.18
N PHE A 56 5.62 -10.66 -9.18
CA PHE A 56 6.09 -11.35 -10.39
C PHE A 56 7.20 -12.37 -10.08
N ILE A 57 8.13 -12.03 -9.20
CA ILE A 57 9.18 -12.95 -8.76
C ILE A 57 8.57 -14.15 -8.03
N GLU A 58 7.62 -13.90 -7.12
CA GLU A 58 6.93 -14.95 -6.37
C GLU A 58 6.14 -15.88 -7.29
N LEU A 59 5.43 -15.34 -8.29
CA LEU A 59 4.74 -16.14 -9.30
C LEU A 59 5.71 -17.04 -10.08
N ALA A 60 6.88 -16.52 -10.48
CA ALA A 60 7.90 -17.31 -11.15
C ALA A 60 8.44 -18.43 -10.24
N VAL A 61 8.73 -18.14 -8.97
CA VAL A 61 9.22 -19.13 -7.99
C VAL A 61 8.17 -20.18 -7.67
N ILE A 62 6.90 -19.79 -7.50
CA ILE A 62 5.77 -20.71 -7.30
C ILE A 62 5.61 -21.62 -8.52
N GLY A 63 5.69 -21.07 -9.73
CA GLY A 63 5.61 -21.83 -10.97
C GLY A 63 6.74 -22.86 -11.11
N LEU A 64 7.98 -22.46 -10.82
CA LEU A 64 9.14 -23.35 -10.87
C LEU A 64 9.14 -24.43 -9.78
N SER A 65 8.58 -24.12 -8.61
CA SER A 65 8.50 -25.06 -7.48
C SER A 65 7.23 -25.93 -7.48
N LEU A 66 6.42 -25.87 -8.54
CA LEU A 66 5.12 -26.55 -8.64
C LEU A 66 4.20 -26.28 -7.44
N GLY A 67 4.27 -25.07 -6.86
CA GLY A 67 3.42 -24.66 -5.74
C GLY A 67 4.01 -24.86 -4.33
N LEU A 68 5.15 -25.54 -4.18
CA LEU A 68 5.78 -25.74 -2.86
C LEU A 68 6.20 -24.41 -2.19
N ALA A 69 6.54 -23.40 -2.97
CA ALA A 69 6.93 -22.09 -2.44
C ALA A 69 5.77 -21.29 -1.81
N MET A 70 4.51 -21.71 -1.98
CA MET A 70 3.37 -20.98 -1.41
C MET A 70 3.42 -20.86 0.12
N CYS A 71 3.96 -21.87 0.81
CA CYS A 71 4.12 -21.84 2.26
C CYS A 71 5.09 -20.74 2.74
N VAL A 72 5.96 -20.25 1.85
CA VAL A 72 7.00 -19.24 2.16
C VAL A 72 6.60 -17.86 1.62
N THR A 73 5.95 -17.79 0.46
CA THR A 73 5.51 -16.51 -0.12
C THR A 73 4.41 -15.83 0.70
N ILE A 74 3.49 -16.60 1.30
CA ILE A 74 2.44 -16.04 2.18
C ILE A 74 3.04 -15.26 3.37
N PRO A 75 3.92 -15.85 4.22
CA PRO A 75 4.50 -15.11 5.34
C PRO A 75 5.41 -13.96 4.87
N ILE A 76 6.11 -14.08 3.74
CA ILE A 76 6.92 -12.99 3.18
C ILE A 76 6.04 -11.78 2.84
N ASN A 77 4.93 -11.98 2.12
CA ASN A 77 3.99 -10.92 1.79
C ASN A 77 3.43 -10.24 3.04
N LEU A 78 3.06 -11.02 4.06
CA LEU A 78 2.58 -10.48 5.33
C LEU A 78 3.60 -9.56 5.99
N VAL A 79 4.87 -9.97 6.02
CA VAL A 79 5.97 -9.15 6.56
C VAL A 79 6.15 -7.86 5.77
N ILE A 80 6.09 -7.92 4.44
CA ILE A 80 6.21 -6.72 3.58
C ILE A 80 5.10 -5.72 3.89
N VAL A 81 3.84 -6.19 3.99
CA VAL A 81 2.68 -5.36 4.31
C VAL A 81 2.83 -4.70 5.69
N ILE A 82 3.21 -5.48 6.70
CA ILE A 82 3.39 -4.97 8.08
C ILE A 82 4.51 -3.92 8.12
N LEU A 83 5.65 -4.18 7.48
CA LEU A 83 6.77 -3.24 7.46
C LEU A 83 6.40 -1.94 6.72
N SER A 84 5.64 -2.01 5.63
CA SER A 84 5.15 -0.80 4.94
C SER A 84 4.21 0.00 5.83
N ALA A 85 3.27 -0.66 6.52
CA ALA A 85 2.31 -0.03 7.39
C ALA A 85 2.95 0.67 8.60
N ILE A 86 3.97 0.06 9.21
CA ILE A 86 4.73 0.70 10.30
C ILE A 86 5.45 1.95 9.77
N ARG A 87 6.10 1.87 8.61
CA ARG A 87 6.80 3.03 8.03
C ARG A 87 5.85 4.17 7.68
N VAL A 88 4.65 3.88 7.18
CA VAL A 88 3.67 4.93 6.86
C VAL A 88 3.16 5.60 8.13
N ARG A 89 2.95 4.82 9.19
CA ARG A 89 2.55 5.35 10.50
C ARG A 89 3.61 6.29 11.06
N ASP A 90 4.87 5.85 11.06
CA ASP A 90 5.99 6.67 11.53
C ASP A 90 6.15 7.94 10.69
N TYR A 91 5.95 7.84 9.37
CA TYR A 91 5.97 8.99 8.48
C TYR A 91 4.88 10.01 8.81
N VAL A 92 3.63 9.57 8.98
CA VAL A 92 2.50 10.45 9.31
C VAL A 92 2.69 11.08 10.68
N ARG A 93 3.16 10.30 11.66
CA ARG A 93 3.42 10.77 13.02
C ARG A 93 4.53 11.81 13.07
N ASN A 94 5.64 11.57 12.37
CA ASN A 94 6.80 12.46 12.40
C ASN A 94 6.64 13.70 11.51
N SER A 95 5.90 13.59 10.41
CA SER A 95 5.72 14.68 9.44
C SER A 95 4.49 15.55 9.74
N GLY A 96 3.62 15.12 10.67
CA GLY A 96 2.34 15.79 10.94
C GLY A 96 1.41 15.81 9.72
N ALA A 97 1.57 14.84 8.80
CA ALA A 97 0.82 14.80 7.56
C ALA A 97 -0.67 14.61 7.85
N ARG A 98 -1.51 15.47 7.24
CA ARG A 98 -2.96 15.34 7.35
C ARG A 98 -3.46 14.40 6.27
N GLY A 99 -4.07 13.31 6.71
CA GLY A 99 -4.66 12.33 5.82
C GLY A 99 -5.75 12.92 4.94
N SER A 100 -5.65 12.70 3.62
CA SER A 100 -6.67 13.17 2.68
C SER A 100 -7.28 12.01 1.91
N ILE A 101 -8.60 11.84 2.08
CA ILE A 101 -9.40 10.80 1.43
C ILE A 101 -9.39 10.99 -0.09
N LEU A 102 -9.18 12.22 -0.59
CA LEU A 102 -9.13 12.53 -2.02
C LEU A 102 -8.05 11.70 -2.75
N TYR A 103 -6.85 11.57 -2.15
CA TYR A 103 -5.77 10.79 -2.75
C TYR A 103 -6.09 9.29 -2.76
N LEU A 104 -6.88 8.81 -1.81
CA LEU A 104 -7.33 7.43 -1.74
C LEU A 104 -8.30 7.14 -2.91
N VAL A 105 -9.26 8.03 -3.15
CA VAL A 105 -10.19 7.94 -4.29
C VAL A 105 -9.42 8.00 -5.61
N LEU A 106 -8.48 8.94 -5.75
CA LEU A 106 -7.65 9.05 -6.95
C LEU A 106 -6.78 7.80 -7.16
N GLY A 107 -6.20 7.25 -6.10
CA GLY A 107 -5.41 6.01 -6.15
C GLY A 107 -6.26 4.82 -6.59
N PHE A 108 -7.48 4.70 -6.06
CA PHE A 108 -8.39 3.61 -6.42
C PHE A 108 -8.87 3.72 -7.86
N VAL A 109 -9.33 4.90 -8.28
CA VAL A 109 -9.77 5.16 -9.67
C VAL A 109 -8.62 4.99 -10.65
N GLY A 110 -7.44 5.53 -10.33
CA GLY A 110 -6.23 5.36 -11.14
C GLY A 110 -5.81 3.90 -11.25
N GLY A 111 -5.80 3.17 -10.14
CA GLY A 111 -5.49 1.74 -10.11
C GLY A 111 -6.45 0.91 -10.98
N VAL A 112 -7.76 1.14 -10.84
CA VAL A 112 -8.78 0.47 -11.67
C VAL A 112 -8.62 0.85 -13.16
N ALA A 113 -8.36 2.11 -13.47
CA ALA A 113 -8.16 2.56 -14.84
C ALA A 113 -6.92 1.92 -15.48
N VAL A 114 -5.82 1.76 -14.73
CA VAL A 114 -4.61 1.07 -15.20
C VAL A 114 -4.86 -0.42 -15.38
N LEU A 115 -5.56 -1.08 -14.45
CA LEU A 115 -5.94 -2.48 -14.57
C LEU A 115 -6.85 -2.72 -15.79
N CYS A 116 -7.94 -1.97 -15.93
CA CYS A 116 -8.88 -2.10 -17.05
C CYS A 116 -8.25 -1.67 -18.39
N GLY A 117 -7.45 -0.60 -18.40
CA GLY A 117 -6.75 -0.11 -19.59
C GLY A 117 -5.64 -1.06 -20.04
N GLY A 118 -4.86 -1.61 -19.11
CA GLY A 118 -3.84 -2.62 -19.39
C GLY A 118 -4.44 -3.93 -19.92
N LEU A 119 -5.58 -4.37 -19.37
CA LEU A 119 -6.30 -5.54 -19.86
C LEU A 119 -6.85 -5.33 -21.29
N SER A 120 -7.28 -4.11 -21.61
CA SER A 120 -7.78 -3.76 -22.96
C SER A 120 -6.65 -3.77 -24.01
N LEU A 121 -5.43 -3.37 -23.63
CA LEU A 121 -4.25 -3.42 -24.51
C LEU A 121 -3.73 -4.85 -24.75
N LEU A 122 -3.81 -5.72 -23.74
CA LEU A 122 -3.46 -7.15 -23.86
C LEU A 122 -4.54 -7.98 -24.58
N GLY A 123 -5.82 -7.63 -24.43
CA GLY A 123 -6.92 -8.30 -25.13
C GLY A 123 -6.99 -7.96 -26.63
N GLY A 124 -6.57 -6.76 -27.02
CA GLY A 124 -6.53 -6.34 -28.43
C GLY A 124 -5.41 -6.95 -29.27
N SER A 125 -4.47 -7.68 -28.66
CA SER A 125 -3.34 -8.33 -29.34
C SER A 125 -3.56 -9.82 -29.62
N ILE A 126 -4.76 -10.35 -29.34
CA ILE A 126 -5.15 -11.75 -29.60
C ILE A 126 -6.21 -11.86 -30.73
N GLN A 127 -6.33 -10.82 -31.57
CA GLN A 127 -7.22 -10.83 -32.74
C GLN A 127 -6.44 -10.76 -34.05
#